data_AF-A0A2T3MF65-F1
#
_entry.id   AF-A0A2T3MF65-F1
#
_cell.length_a   1.000
_cell.length_b   1.000
_cell.length_c   1.000
_cell.angle_alpha   90.00
_cell.angle_beta   90.00
_cell.angle_gamma   90.00
#
_symmetry.space_group_name_H-M   'P 1'
#
loop_
_entity.id
_entity.type
_entity.pdbx_description
1 polymer ?
#
loop_
_entity_poly.entity_id
_entity_poly.type
_entity_poly.pdbx_seq_one_letter_code
_entity_poly.pdbx_strand_id
1 'polypeptide(L)'
;MRINTKLLELPNLVQQQIEEDFTTENYLSSRHCSLVHFMNDHYLRPDSYRSIDDPSYRSPTLPEITEVIEHLASIHSLTIVAKQLGIIGVNQTRTLRRWQKGINIMPYSAWRLLLILDGRVVEVNRIIEEDGSKPWTYNYEDSKNKA
;
A
#
# COMPACT_ATOMS: atom_id res chain seq x y z
N MET A 1 13.50 -16.40 -12.84
CA MET A 1 14.32 -15.69 -11.82
C MET A 1 15.68 -15.38 -12.42
N ARG A 2 16.03 -14.11 -12.63
CA ARG A 2 17.37 -13.73 -13.12
C ARG A 2 18.27 -13.57 -11.90
N ILE A 3 19.31 -14.40 -11.78
CA ILE A 3 20.28 -14.32 -10.69
C ILE A 3 21.29 -13.22 -11.03
N ASN A 4 21.52 -12.29 -10.10
CA ASN A 4 22.56 -11.28 -10.24
C ASN A 4 23.92 -11.89 -9.84
N THR A 5 24.67 -12.40 -10.81
CA THR A 5 25.95 -13.08 -10.57
C THR A 5 27.02 -12.20 -9.95
N LYS A 6 26.92 -10.86 -10.07
CA LYS A 6 27.85 -9.91 -9.47
C LYS A 6 27.85 -9.96 -7.93
N LEU A 7 26.79 -10.47 -7.32
CA LEU A 7 26.70 -10.62 -5.86
C LEU A 7 27.73 -11.62 -5.32
N LEU A 8 28.11 -12.63 -6.13
CA LEU A 8 29.06 -13.68 -5.76
C LEU A 8 30.51 -13.18 -5.73
N GLU A 9 30.79 -12.06 -6.40
CA GLU A 9 32.12 -11.43 -6.47
C GLU A 9 32.39 -10.49 -5.28
N LEU A 10 31.38 -10.22 -4.44
CA LEU A 10 31.49 -9.32 -3.30
C LEU A 10 32.24 -9.98 -2.14
N PRO A 11 32.87 -9.20 -1.24
CA PRO A 11 33.44 -9.75 0.00
C PRO A 11 32.40 -10.49 0.84
N ASN A 12 32.77 -11.59 1.49
CA ASN A 12 31.86 -12.43 2.29
C ASN A 12 31.03 -11.64 3.32
N LEU A 13 31.63 -10.65 3.99
CA LEU A 13 30.91 -9.80 4.95
C LEU A 13 29.76 -9.01 4.30
N VAL A 14 29.96 -8.55 3.07
CA VAL A 14 28.92 -7.83 2.31
C VAL A 14 27.82 -8.78 1.88
N GLN A 15 28.18 -10.00 1.47
CA GLN A 15 27.20 -11.03 1.12
C GLN A 15 26.33 -11.42 2.33
N GLN A 16 26.94 -11.58 3.51
CA GLN A 16 26.23 -11.85 4.76
C GLN A 16 25.26 -10.73 5.13
N GLN A 17 25.68 -9.47 5.04
CA GLN A 17 24.80 -8.33 5.31
C GLN A 17 23.58 -8.32 4.35
N ILE A 18 23.81 -8.57 3.06
CA ILE A 18 22.73 -8.63 2.07
C ILE A 18 21.73 -9.75 2.41
N GLU A 19 22.22 -10.91 2.85
CA GLU A 19 21.37 -12.03 3.26
C GLU A 19 20.55 -11.71 4.52
N GLU A 20 21.15 -11.06 5.51
CA GLU A 20 20.46 -10.62 6.74
C GLU A 20 19.39 -9.57 6.44
N ASP A 21 19.72 -8.58 5.62
CA ASP A 21 18.79 -7.54 5.18
C ASP A 21 17.61 -8.17 4.41
N PHE A 22 17.91 -9.04 3.44
CA PHE A 22 16.89 -9.76 2.67
C PHE A 22 15.98 -10.60 3.57
N THR A 23 16.55 -11.36 4.51
CA THR A 23 15.78 -12.21 5.42
C THR A 23 14.83 -11.37 6.28
N THR A 24 15.33 -10.24 6.78
CA THR A 24 14.54 -9.29 7.57
C THR A 24 13.41 -8.67 6.75
N GLU A 25 13.72 -8.15 5.56
CA GLU A 25 12.72 -7.56 4.66
C GLU A 25 11.67 -8.58 4.23
N ASN A 26 12.09 -9.79 3.85
CA ASN A 26 11.19 -10.86 3.45
C ASN A 26 10.23 -11.26 4.59
N TYR A 27 10.73 -11.32 5.83
CA TYR A 27 9.89 -11.56 7.01
C TYR A 27 8.86 -10.44 7.19
N LEU A 28 9.28 -9.17 7.10
CA LEU A 28 8.38 -8.02 7.24
C LEU A 28 7.32 -7.97 6.12
N SER A 29 7.71 -8.20 4.87
CA SER A 29 6.78 -8.27 3.73
C SER A 29 5.79 -9.42 3.87
N SER A 30 6.27 -10.61 4.25
CA SER A 30 5.39 -11.78 4.47
C SER A 30 4.39 -11.52 5.58
N ARG A 31 4.81 -10.87 6.67
CA ARG A 31 3.93 -10.47 7.76
C ARG A 31 2.88 -9.46 7.31
N HIS A 32 3.26 -8.42 6.55
CA HIS A 32 2.32 -7.43 5.98
C HIS A 32 1.26 -8.10 5.10
N CYS A 33 1.70 -8.92 4.15
CA CYS A 33 0.78 -9.66 3.27
C CYS A 33 -0.17 -10.55 4.08
N SER A 34 0.35 -11.22 5.12
CA SER A 34 -0.46 -12.09 5.98
C SER A 34 -1.50 -11.32 6.79
N LEU A 35 -1.12 -10.18 7.36
CA LEU A 35 -2.03 -9.29 8.07
C LEU A 35 -3.13 -8.78 7.15
N VAL A 36 -2.76 -8.32 5.95
CA VAL A 36 -3.73 -7.75 5.00
C VAL A 36 -4.68 -8.82 4.46
N HIS A 37 -4.22 -10.02 4.12
CA HIS A 37 -5.04 -10.98 3.40
C HIS A 37 -5.67 -12.07 4.25
N PHE A 38 -5.02 -12.49 5.34
CA PHE A 38 -5.45 -13.67 6.11
C PHE A 38 -5.93 -13.35 7.52
N MET A 39 -5.41 -12.28 8.15
CA MET A 39 -5.78 -11.96 9.54
C MET A 39 -6.81 -10.84 9.64
N ASN A 40 -6.98 -10.06 8.59
CA ASN A 40 -7.92 -8.95 8.53
C ASN A 40 -9.11 -9.40 7.68
N ASP A 41 -10.33 -9.05 8.09
CA ASP A 41 -11.58 -9.35 7.39
C ASP A 41 -11.65 -8.60 6.05
N HIS A 42 -10.79 -9.00 5.11
CA HIS A 42 -10.56 -8.32 3.83
C HIS A 42 -11.86 -8.14 3.04
N TYR A 43 -12.80 -9.08 3.19
CA TYR A 43 -14.10 -9.07 2.54
C TYR A 43 -15.08 -8.03 3.13
N LEU A 44 -14.84 -7.52 4.34
CA LEU A 44 -15.64 -6.48 4.99
C LEU A 44 -15.11 -5.06 4.72
N ARG A 45 -14.04 -4.93 3.94
CA ARG A 45 -13.39 -3.64 3.72
C ARG A 45 -14.26 -2.70 2.88
N PRO A 46 -14.17 -1.39 3.12
CA PRO A 46 -14.88 -0.42 2.30
C PRO A 46 -14.44 -0.49 0.84
N ASP A 47 -15.38 -0.20 -0.07
CA ASP A 47 -15.11 -0.14 -1.50
C ASP A 47 -14.05 0.90 -1.89
N SER A 48 -13.77 1.88 -1.03
CA SER A 48 -12.66 2.83 -1.23
C SER A 48 -11.28 2.20 -1.10
N TYR A 49 -11.17 0.98 -0.59
CA TYR A 49 -9.89 0.27 -0.44
C TYR A 49 -9.57 -0.58 -1.68
N ARG A 50 -10.54 -0.70 -2.59
CA ARG A 50 -10.35 -1.35 -3.88
C ARG A 50 -9.37 -0.54 -4.72
N SER A 51 -8.87 -1.17 -5.76
CA SER A 51 -8.07 -0.45 -6.74
C SER A 51 -8.95 0.47 -7.60
N ILE A 52 -8.38 1.55 -8.10
CA ILE A 52 -9.07 2.52 -8.97
C ILE A 52 -9.70 1.89 -10.23
N ASP A 53 -9.16 0.78 -10.72
CA ASP A 53 -9.70 0.07 -11.88
C ASP A 53 -10.83 -0.91 -11.53
N ASP A 54 -11.09 -1.16 -10.24
CA ASP A 54 -12.20 -2.00 -9.79
C ASP A 54 -13.52 -1.26 -10.07
N PRO A 55 -14.50 -1.88 -10.76
CA PRO A 55 -15.79 -1.23 -11.08
C PRO A 55 -16.57 -0.76 -9.86
N SER A 56 -16.37 -1.41 -8.71
CA SER A 56 -17.02 -1.05 -7.44
C SER A 56 -16.22 -0.03 -6.64
N TYR A 57 -15.05 0.42 -7.13
CA TYR A 57 -14.28 1.45 -6.45
C TYR A 57 -15.10 2.73 -6.29
N ARG A 58 -15.01 3.32 -5.08
CA ARG A 58 -15.48 4.66 -4.80
C ARG A 58 -14.41 5.48 -4.12
N SER A 59 -14.49 6.80 -4.22
CA SER A 59 -13.64 7.68 -3.43
C SER A 59 -13.83 7.48 -1.92
N PRO A 60 -12.77 7.67 -1.10
CA PRO A 60 -12.88 7.53 0.33
C PRO A 60 -13.79 8.60 0.94
N THR A 61 -14.53 8.23 1.98
CA THR A 61 -15.33 9.16 2.76
C THR A 61 -14.47 9.92 3.76
N LEU A 62 -14.97 11.05 4.27
CA LEU A 62 -14.25 11.82 5.28
C LEU A 62 -13.96 11.02 6.56
N PRO A 63 -14.89 10.21 7.10
CA PRO A 63 -14.60 9.34 8.24
C PRO A 63 -13.48 8.34 7.97
N GLU A 64 -13.46 7.70 6.79
CA GLU A 64 -12.40 6.76 6.40
C GLU A 64 -11.03 7.43 6.34
N ILE A 65 -10.97 8.62 5.73
CA ILE A 65 -9.74 9.42 5.66
C ILE A 65 -9.23 9.73 7.07
N THR A 66 -10.12 10.21 7.93
CA THR A 66 -9.77 10.63 9.29
C THR A 66 -9.29 9.44 10.13
N GLU A 67 -10.01 8.32 10.09
CA GLU A 67 -9.65 7.09 10.79
C GLU A 67 -8.24 6.61 10.43
N VAL A 68 -7.93 6.50 9.13
CA VAL A 68 -6.62 6.04 8.66
C VAL A 68 -5.51 7.01 9.05
N ILE A 69 -5.72 8.31 8.88
CA ILE A 69 -4.71 9.32 9.23
C ILE A 69 -4.46 9.33 10.75
N GLU A 70 -5.51 9.22 11.57
CA GLU A 70 -5.38 9.20 13.03
C GLU A 70 -4.68 7.94 13.53
N HIS A 71 -5.01 6.78 12.97
CA HIS A 71 -4.35 5.52 13.31
C HIS A 71 -2.85 5.60 12.97
N LEU A 72 -2.48 6.00 11.75
CA LEU A 72 -1.08 6.21 11.37
C LEU A 72 -0.37 7.25 12.24
N ALA A 73 -1.04 8.36 12.58
CA ALA A 73 -0.49 9.38 13.44
C ALA A 73 -0.25 8.88 14.88
N SER A 74 -1.04 7.92 15.36
CA SER A 74 -0.81 7.28 16.67
C SER A 74 0.45 6.42 16.71
N ILE A 75 0.86 5.86 15.56
CA ILE A 75 2.04 4.98 15.44
C ILE A 75 3.30 5.80 15.13
N HIS A 76 3.22 6.76 14.20
CA HIS A 76 4.40 7.43 13.64
C HIS A 76 4.44 8.95 13.88
N SER A 77 3.42 9.59 14.44
CA SER A 77 3.15 11.04 14.38
C SER A 77 2.77 11.54 12.99
N LEU A 78 1.90 12.57 12.96
CA LEU A 78 1.38 13.15 11.73
C LEU A 78 2.47 13.72 10.79
N THR A 79 3.60 14.16 11.37
CA THR A 79 4.72 14.71 10.59
C THR A 79 5.46 13.61 9.83
N ILE A 80 5.67 12.42 10.42
CA ILE A 80 6.32 11.31 9.72
C ILE A 80 5.40 10.79 8.62
N VAL A 81 4.09 10.68 8.87
CA VAL A 81 3.11 10.29 7.84
C VAL A 81 3.18 11.24 6.64
N ALA A 82 3.24 12.55 6.87
CA ALA A 82 3.38 13.53 5.78
C ALA A 82 4.66 13.31 4.95
N LYS A 83 5.78 12.96 5.60
CA LYS A 83 7.04 12.63 4.92
C LYS A 83 6.95 11.34 4.12
N GLN A 84 6.31 10.30 4.65
CA GLN A 84 6.08 9.04 3.94
C GLN A 84 5.23 9.24 2.68
N LEU A 85 4.33 10.22 2.68
CA LEU A 85 3.56 10.64 1.50
C LEU A 85 4.34 11.55 0.54
N GLY A 86 5.60 11.86 0.80
CA GLY A 86 6.41 12.77 -0.02
C GLY A 86 5.98 14.24 0.07
N ILE A 87 5.22 14.64 1.10
CA ILE A 87 4.79 16.03 1.28
C ILE A 87 5.93 16.84 1.90
N ILE A 88 6.68 17.52 1.05
CA ILE A 88 7.85 18.33 1.42
C ILE A 88 7.45 19.81 1.46
N GLY A 89 7.81 20.52 2.54
CA GLY A 89 7.55 21.96 2.67
C GLY A 89 7.37 22.44 4.12
N VAL A 90 7.12 23.74 4.30
CA VAL A 90 6.77 24.33 5.60
C VAL A 90 5.34 23.94 5.95
N ASN A 91 5.10 23.42 7.16
CA ASN A 91 3.82 22.85 7.61
C ASN A 91 3.37 21.61 6.83
N GLN A 92 4.22 20.58 6.75
CA GLN A 92 3.98 19.29 6.08
C GLN A 92 2.64 18.64 6.46
N THR A 93 2.19 18.82 7.70
CA THR A 93 0.93 18.25 8.22
C THR A 93 -0.32 19.01 7.77
N ARG A 94 -0.19 20.21 7.17
CA ARG A 94 -1.33 21.03 6.74
C ARG A 94 -2.19 20.30 5.72
N THR A 95 -1.57 19.59 4.78
CA THR A 95 -2.30 18.84 3.75
C THR A 95 -3.14 17.72 4.36
N LEU A 96 -2.55 16.92 5.25
CA LEU A 96 -3.26 15.87 6.00
C LEU A 96 -4.45 16.44 6.77
N ARG A 97 -4.25 17.54 7.50
CA ARG A 97 -5.33 18.21 8.25
C ARG A 97 -6.42 18.78 7.35
N ARG A 98 -6.11 19.22 6.13
CA ARG A 98 -7.12 19.70 5.17
C ARG A 98 -7.93 18.53 4.61
N TRP A 99 -7.30 17.38 4.37
CA TRP A 99 -7.99 16.16 3.98
C TRP A 99 -8.93 15.65 5.09
N GLN A 100 -8.48 15.61 6.35
CA GLN A 100 -9.32 15.26 7.51
C GLN A 100 -10.52 16.22 7.72
N LYS A 101 -10.45 17.43 7.16
CA LYS A 101 -11.53 18.43 7.21
C LYS A 101 -12.38 18.49 5.93
N GLY A 102 -12.05 17.70 4.91
CA GLY A 102 -12.74 17.73 3.62
C GLY A 102 -12.55 19.05 2.85
N ILE A 103 -11.54 19.86 3.19
CA ILE A 103 -11.30 21.17 2.55
C ILE A 103 -10.79 21.01 1.12
N ASN A 104 -10.05 19.93 0.85
CA ASN A 104 -9.57 19.57 -0.48
C ASN A 104 -9.79 18.08 -0.72
N ILE A 105 -9.97 17.73 -1.99
CA ILE A 105 -10.11 16.34 -2.41
C ILE A 105 -8.75 15.64 -2.26
N MET A 106 -8.77 14.43 -1.72
CA MET A 106 -7.60 13.56 -1.63
C MET A 106 -7.38 12.85 -2.97
N PRO A 107 -6.18 12.93 -3.58
CA PRO A 107 -5.85 12.13 -4.76
C PRO A 107 -5.87 10.63 -4.43
N TYR A 108 -6.30 9.79 -5.37
CA TYR A 108 -6.29 8.33 -5.21
C TYR A 108 -4.90 7.80 -4.82
N SER A 109 -3.82 8.30 -5.43
CA SER A 109 -2.46 7.86 -5.12
C SER A 109 -2.08 8.11 -3.65
N ALA A 110 -2.47 9.26 -3.09
CA ALA A 110 -2.23 9.57 -1.69
C ALA A 110 -3.06 8.66 -0.77
N TRP A 111 -4.33 8.44 -1.11
CA TRP A 111 -5.20 7.53 -0.37
C TRP A 111 -4.65 6.10 -0.37
N ARG A 112 -4.22 5.63 -1.54
CA ARG A 112 -3.68 4.30 -1.72
C ARG A 112 -2.42 4.10 -0.90
N LEU A 113 -1.51 5.09 -0.91
CA LEU A 113 -0.29 5.04 -0.12
C LEU A 113 -0.57 5.04 1.39
N LEU A 114 -1.55 5.82 1.86
CA LEU A 114 -2.00 5.77 3.26
C LEU A 114 -2.46 4.36 3.65
N LEU A 115 -3.30 3.73 2.82
CA LEU A 115 -3.79 2.36 3.09
C LEU A 115 -2.66 1.32 3.11
N ILE A 116 -1.64 1.47 2.26
CA ILE A 116 -0.47 0.58 2.24
C ILE A 116 0.34 0.76 3.53
N LEU A 117 0.65 2.01 3.88
CA LEU A 117 1.38 2.34 5.11
C LEU A 117 0.64 1.84 6.36
N ASP A 118 -0.69 1.86 6.32
CA ASP A 118 -1.55 1.46 7.44
C ASP A 118 -1.77 -0.06 7.54
N GLY A 119 -1.20 -0.87 6.65
CA GLY A 119 -1.41 -2.31 6.69
C GLY A 119 -2.82 -2.74 6.26
N ARG A 120 -3.54 -1.88 5.52
CA ARG A 120 -4.92 -2.15 5.07
C ARG A 120 -4.98 -2.73 3.67
N VAL A 121 -3.98 -2.48 2.83
CA VAL A 121 -3.94 -3.00 1.46
C VAL A 121 -2.51 -3.38 1.05
N VAL A 122 -2.40 -4.32 0.10
CA VAL A 122 -1.17 -4.61 -0.63
C VAL A 122 -1.31 -4.00 -2.02
N GLU A 123 -0.28 -3.28 -2.47
CA GLU A 123 -0.16 -2.89 -3.87
C GLU A 123 0.76 -3.88 -4.58
N VAL A 124 0.24 -4.49 -5.64
CA VAL A 124 0.99 -5.39 -6.50
C VAL A 124 1.16 -4.72 -7.86
N ASN A 125 2.35 -4.87 -8.45
CA ASN A 125 2.60 -4.35 -9.78
C ASN A 125 1.63 -4.99 -10.78
N ARG A 126 0.90 -4.14 -11.52
CA ARG A 126 -0.04 -4.56 -12.56
C ARG A 126 0.65 -4.53 -13.92
N ILE A 127 1.56 -5.48 -14.11
CA ILE A 127 2.32 -5.62 -15.35
C ILE A 127 1.61 -6.62 -16.23
N ILE A 128 1.25 -6.21 -17.44
CA ILE A 128 0.66 -7.09 -18.45
C ILE A 128 1.65 -8.22 -18.75
N GLU A 129 1.17 -9.45 -18.77
CA GLU A 129 1.98 -10.62 -19.11
C GLU A 129 2.36 -10.62 -20.60
N GLU A 130 3.32 -11.46 -20.99
CA GLU A 130 3.81 -11.53 -22.38
C GLU A 130 2.69 -11.86 -23.40
N ASP A 131 1.65 -12.57 -22.96
CA ASP A 131 0.47 -12.93 -23.77
C ASP A 131 -0.60 -11.83 -23.83
N GLY A 132 -0.36 -10.68 -23.21
CA GLY A 132 -1.32 -9.57 -23.14
C GLY A 132 -2.37 -9.72 -22.04
N SER A 133 -2.33 -10.81 -21.26
CA SER A 133 -3.28 -11.03 -20.16
C SER A 133 -3.03 -10.04 -19.03
N LYS A 134 -4.12 -9.76 -18.29
CA LYS A 134 -4.13 -8.88 -17.13
C LYS A 134 -4.53 -9.67 -15.90
N PRO A 135 -3.61 -10.41 -15.25
CA PRO A 135 -3.97 -11.34 -14.17
C PRO A 135 -4.80 -10.73 -13.04
N TRP A 136 -4.66 -9.42 -12.81
CA TRP A 136 -5.43 -8.69 -11.81
C TRP A 136 -6.92 -8.51 -12.15
N THR A 137 -7.35 -8.74 -13.40
CA THR A 137 -8.76 -8.64 -13.80
C THR A 137 -9.56 -9.90 -13.49
N TYR A 138 -8.89 -11.02 -13.20
CA TYR A 138 -9.53 -12.30 -12.87
C TYR A 138 -10.58 -12.15 -11.74
N ASN A 139 -10.29 -11.29 -10.75
CA ASN A 139 -11.18 -11.07 -9.61
C ASN A 139 -12.34 -10.07 -9.88
N TYR A 140 -12.36 -9.38 -11.03
CA TYR A 140 -13.39 -8.39 -11.35
C TYR A 140 -14.56 -8.96 -12.16
N GLU A 141 -14.37 -10.09 -12.83
CA GLU A 141 -15.41 -10.69 -13.66
C GLU A 141 -16.35 -11.60 -12.84
N ASP A 142 -15.85 -12.23 -11.78
CA ASP A 142 -16.64 -13.07 -10.88
C ASP A 142 -17.66 -12.31 -10.01
N SER A 143 -17.48 -10.99 -9.81
CA SER A 143 -18.44 -10.16 -9.06
C SER A 143 -19.70 -9.85 -9.87
N LYS A 144 -19.69 -9.99 -11.20
CA LYS A 144 -20.86 -9.79 -12.06
C LYS A 144 -21.81 -10.99 -12.10
N ASN A 145 -21.36 -12.19 -11.70
CA ASN A 145 -22.15 -13.42 -11.75
C ASN A 145 -22.74 -13.82 -10.37
N LYS A 146 -22.64 -12.96 -9.36
CA LYS A 146 -23.17 -13.21 -8.00
C LYS A 146 -24.26 -12.21 -7.56
N ALA A 147 -24.88 -11.51 -8.51
CA ALA A 147 -26.03 -10.63 -8.26
C ALA A 147 -27.34 -11.29 -8.71
#